data_AF-A0A944Z8K6-F1
#
_entry.id   AF-A0A944Z8K6-F1
#
_cell.length_a   1.000
_cell.length_b   1.000
_cell.length_c   1.000
_cell.angle_alpha   90.00
_cell.angle_beta   90.00
_cell.angle_gamma   90.00
#
_symmetry.space_group_name_H-M   'P 1'
#
loop_
_entity.id
_entity.type
_entity.pdbx_description
1 polymer ?
#
loop_
_entity_poly.entity_id
_entity_poly.type
_entity_poly.pdbx_seq_one_letter_code
_entity_poly.pdbx_strand_id
1 'polypeptide(L)'
;MDYQFLIDTYETERIKVLSTWSTFKDEDLTARPHPNDKRGRNALEQMIHQCMGENKWFTGMLGIDVGAPPLPEEETRIEFIKRYAEDSQKRTEALKGKDNDWWAEEVKFFEFNKSRAWIVTRRIAHTAHHRGQQTMLLRMLGRDIYSTYGPTADTGGLQPNNALTIYPYSDIDTMIKEEVASGNSKAPLPGPGEKPCTERPE
;
A
#
# COMPACT_ATOMS: atom_id res chain seq x y z
N MET A 1 18.89 -11.92 -12.08
CA MET A 1 18.24 -12.85 -11.13
C MET A 1 16.82 -13.08 -11.62
N ASP A 2 16.33 -14.32 -11.64
CA ASP A 2 15.06 -14.67 -12.31
C ASP A 2 13.83 -14.06 -11.63
N TYR A 3 13.96 -13.68 -10.35
CA TYR A 3 12.88 -13.16 -9.52
C TYR A 3 13.01 -11.66 -9.20
N GLN A 4 13.90 -10.93 -9.87
CA GLN A 4 14.11 -9.48 -9.64
C GLN A 4 12.78 -8.69 -9.76
N PHE A 5 11.93 -9.06 -10.72
CA PHE A 5 10.64 -8.41 -10.92
C PHE A 5 9.72 -8.48 -9.68
N LEU A 6 9.82 -9.51 -8.83
CA LEU A 6 9.03 -9.60 -7.60
C LEU A 6 9.52 -8.61 -6.55
N ILE A 7 10.83 -8.37 -6.50
CA ILE A 7 11.45 -7.37 -5.63
C ILE A 7 11.03 -5.98 -6.09
N ASP A 8 11.19 -5.69 -7.39
CA ASP A 8 10.80 -4.40 -7.97
C ASP A 8 9.30 -4.14 -7.78
N THR A 9 8.47 -5.17 -7.95
CA THR A 9 7.03 -5.08 -7.69
C THR A 9 6.78 -4.77 -6.22
N TYR A 10 7.33 -5.54 -5.28
CA TYR A 10 7.15 -5.31 -3.84
C TYR A 10 7.61 -3.89 -3.43
N GLU A 11 8.72 -3.41 -3.97
CA GLU A 11 9.28 -2.08 -3.74
C GLU A 11 8.32 -0.96 -4.20
N THR A 12 7.67 -1.10 -5.36
CA THR A 12 6.63 -0.13 -5.77
C THR A 12 5.32 -0.30 -5.00
N GLU A 13 4.96 -1.51 -4.59
CA GLU A 13 3.71 -1.77 -3.85
C GLU A 13 3.71 -1.16 -2.46
N ARG A 14 4.85 -1.16 -1.74
CA ARG A 14 4.97 -0.47 -0.46
C ARG A 14 4.79 1.05 -0.60
N ILE A 15 5.31 1.66 -1.66
CA ILE A 15 5.13 3.10 -1.93
C ILE A 15 3.65 3.41 -2.15
N LYS A 16 2.92 2.57 -2.89
CA LYS A 16 1.48 2.74 -3.14
C LYS A 16 0.64 2.58 -1.87
N VAL A 17 1.03 1.68 -0.95
CA VAL A 17 0.39 1.56 0.38
C VAL A 17 0.59 2.85 1.17
N LEU A 18 1.84 3.30 1.31
CA LEU A 18 2.17 4.53 2.05
C LEU A 18 1.50 5.76 1.44
N SER A 19 1.46 5.85 0.12
CA SER A 19 0.74 6.92 -0.60
C SER A 19 -0.74 6.94 -0.26
N THR A 20 -1.40 5.77 -0.22
CA THR A 20 -2.81 5.66 0.18
C THR A 20 -2.99 6.09 1.64
N TRP A 21 -2.09 5.68 2.54
CA TRP A 21 -2.16 6.03 3.96
C TRP A 21 -1.95 7.52 4.19
N SER A 22 -1.07 8.15 3.42
CA SER A 22 -0.82 9.59 3.47
C SER A 22 -2.05 10.45 3.16
N THR A 23 -3.04 9.89 2.44
CA THR A 23 -4.25 10.61 2.05
C THR A 23 -5.37 10.58 3.10
N PHE A 24 -5.33 9.62 4.04
CA PHE A 24 -6.19 9.69 5.21
C PHE A 24 -5.75 10.83 6.15
N LYS A 25 -6.67 11.27 7.01
CA LYS A 25 -6.40 12.06 8.21
C LYS A 25 -6.65 11.22 9.45
N ASP A 26 -6.14 11.65 10.61
CA ASP A 26 -6.38 10.91 11.86
C ASP A 26 -7.87 10.79 12.22
N GLU A 27 -8.68 11.81 11.89
CA GLU A 27 -10.15 11.78 12.04
C GLU A 27 -10.84 10.71 11.18
N ASP A 28 -10.21 10.25 10.09
CA ASP A 28 -10.75 9.23 9.20
C ASP A 28 -10.54 7.81 9.73
N LEU A 29 -9.57 7.60 10.63
CA LEU A 29 -9.05 6.28 10.95
C LEU A 29 -10.11 5.32 11.50
N THR A 30 -11.09 5.86 12.22
CA THR A 30 -12.16 5.09 12.84
C THR A 30 -13.43 5.02 11.99
N ALA A 31 -13.51 5.80 10.91
CA ALA A 31 -14.69 5.88 10.06
C ALA A 31 -14.91 4.56 9.30
N ARG A 32 -16.15 4.06 9.36
CA ARG A 32 -16.54 2.81 8.69
C ARG A 32 -17.11 3.10 7.30
N PRO A 33 -16.89 2.21 6.31
CA PRO A 33 -17.52 2.34 4.98
C PRO A 33 -19.05 2.45 5.07
N HIS A 34 -19.66 1.73 6.00
CA HIS A 34 -21.07 1.85 6.34
C HIS A 34 -21.21 2.05 7.85
N PRO A 35 -21.92 3.10 8.34
CA PRO A 35 -21.91 3.49 9.76
C PRO A 35 -22.28 2.38 10.75
N ASN A 36 -23.18 1.48 10.35
CA ASN A 36 -23.70 0.41 11.22
C ASN A 36 -23.21 -0.99 10.83
N ASP A 37 -22.40 -1.14 9.78
CA ASP A 37 -21.89 -2.47 9.38
C ASP A 37 -20.54 -2.73 10.02
N LYS A 38 -20.48 -3.74 10.90
CA LYS A 38 -19.26 -4.15 11.59
C LYS A 38 -18.30 -4.98 10.73
N ARG A 39 -18.73 -5.45 9.54
CA ARG A 39 -17.92 -6.31 8.67
C ARG A 39 -16.86 -5.55 7.87
N GLY A 40 -17.16 -4.30 7.47
CA GLY A 40 -16.25 -3.50 6.65
C GLY A 40 -15.19 -2.83 7.51
N ARG A 41 -13.91 -3.10 7.28
CA ARG A 41 -12.85 -2.50 8.10
C ARG A 41 -12.75 -0.98 7.93
N ASN A 42 -12.49 -0.26 9.01
CA ASN A 42 -12.04 1.14 8.94
C ASN A 42 -10.54 1.22 8.56
N ALA A 43 -10.00 2.43 8.37
CA ALA A 43 -8.60 2.58 7.94
C ALA A 43 -7.61 2.08 9.01
N LEU A 44 -7.86 2.30 10.30
CA LEU A 44 -7.02 1.78 11.38
C LEU A 44 -6.93 0.25 11.34
N GLU A 45 -8.07 -0.43 11.25
CA GLU A 45 -8.15 -1.89 11.17
C GLU A 45 -7.45 -2.44 9.91
N GLN A 46 -7.46 -1.70 8.80
CA GLN A 46 -6.71 -2.04 7.59
C GLN A 46 -5.20 -1.88 7.77
N MET A 47 -4.75 -0.79 8.41
CA MET A 47 -3.33 -0.55 8.72
C MET A 47 -2.78 -1.65 9.66
N ILE A 48 -3.52 -1.96 10.73
CA ILE A 48 -3.19 -3.06 11.66
C ILE A 48 -3.09 -4.39 10.90
N HIS A 49 -4.10 -4.72 10.07
CA HIS A 49 -4.12 -5.95 9.30
C HIS A 49 -2.95 -6.04 8.32
N GLN A 50 -2.61 -4.94 7.64
CA GLN A 50 -1.49 -4.90 6.71
C GLN A 50 -0.17 -5.19 7.44
N CYS A 51 0.12 -4.44 8.51
CA CYS A 51 1.35 -4.59 9.29
C CYS A 51 1.47 -5.98 9.94
N MET A 52 0.45 -6.42 10.67
CA MET A 52 0.45 -7.71 11.36
C MET A 52 0.49 -8.88 10.38
N GLY A 53 -0.32 -8.82 9.33
CA GLY A 53 -0.43 -9.89 8.34
C GLY A 53 0.85 -10.03 7.53
N GLU A 54 1.46 -8.93 7.11
CA GLU A 54 2.72 -8.96 6.38
C GLU A 54 3.86 -9.48 7.26
N ASN A 55 3.96 -9.00 8.50
CA ASN A 55 4.96 -9.48 9.44
C ASN A 55 4.86 -11.00 9.69
N LYS A 56 3.65 -11.53 9.89
CA LYS A 56 3.42 -12.98 10.08
C LYS A 56 3.88 -13.81 8.89
N TRP A 57 3.67 -13.33 7.67
CA TRP A 57 4.09 -14.05 6.46
C TRP A 57 5.60 -14.00 6.28
N PHE A 58 6.21 -12.82 6.48
CA PHE A 58 7.66 -12.67 6.34
C PHE A 58 8.41 -13.50 7.39
N THR A 59 8.02 -13.42 8.66
CA THR A 59 8.67 -14.18 9.72
C THR A 59 8.36 -15.68 9.63
N GLY A 60 7.08 -16.05 9.52
CA GLY A 60 6.63 -17.43 9.61
C GLY A 60 6.79 -18.27 8.34
N MET A 61 6.75 -17.66 7.15
CA MET A 61 6.79 -18.39 5.87
C MET A 61 8.06 -18.09 5.08
N LEU A 62 8.53 -16.84 5.09
CA LEU A 62 9.71 -16.43 4.31
C LEU A 62 11.01 -16.48 5.14
N GLY A 63 10.94 -16.64 6.47
CA GLY A 63 12.12 -16.65 7.33
C GLY A 63 12.86 -15.31 7.34
N ILE A 64 12.14 -14.20 7.16
CA ILE A 64 12.68 -12.85 7.18
C ILE A 64 12.07 -12.12 8.38
N ASP A 65 12.91 -11.82 9.36
CA ASP A 65 12.57 -11.00 10.52
C ASP A 65 13.29 -9.65 10.42
N VAL A 66 12.54 -8.56 10.65
CA VAL A 66 13.05 -7.19 10.63
C VAL A 66 13.48 -6.69 12.03
N GLY A 67 13.27 -7.51 13.07
CA GLY A 67 13.73 -7.24 14.43
C GLY A 67 12.94 -6.14 15.14
N ALA A 68 11.67 -5.91 14.75
CA ALA A 68 10.83 -4.86 15.30
C ALA A 68 9.37 -5.35 15.51
N PRO A 69 8.65 -4.79 16.50
CA PRO A 69 7.21 -4.98 16.61
C PRO A 69 6.51 -4.47 15.34
N PRO A 70 5.53 -5.21 14.78
CA PRO A 70 4.90 -4.83 13.52
C PRO A 70 3.99 -3.60 13.62
N LEU A 71 3.54 -3.24 14.82
CA LEU A 71 2.68 -2.08 15.07
C LEU A 71 3.49 -0.95 15.71
N PRO A 72 3.14 0.32 15.45
CA PRO A 72 3.68 1.44 16.21
C PRO A 72 3.21 1.39 17.67
N GLU A 73 3.91 2.10 18.56
CA GLU A 73 3.49 2.24 19.97
C GLU A 73 2.22 3.08 20.10
N GLU A 74 2.14 4.16 19.32
CA GLU A 74 0.95 5.01 19.20
C GLU A 74 0.26 4.74 17.86
N GLU A 75 -1.03 4.38 17.90
CA GLU A 75 -1.82 4.05 16.70
C GLU A 75 -2.34 5.31 15.96
N THR A 76 -1.45 6.27 15.70
CA THR A 76 -1.73 7.42 14.83
C THR A 76 -1.35 7.12 13.38
N ARG A 77 -1.94 7.85 12.43
CA ARG A 77 -1.69 7.65 11.00
C ARG A 77 -0.20 7.75 10.67
N ILE A 78 0.48 8.77 11.21
CA ILE A 78 1.89 9.02 10.90
C ILE A 78 2.82 7.95 11.49
N GLU A 79 2.50 7.42 12.67
CA GLU A 79 3.31 6.36 13.28
C GLU A 79 3.13 5.02 12.55
N PHE A 80 1.94 4.73 12.01
CA PHE A 80 1.76 3.62 11.07
C PHE A 80 2.59 3.78 9.80
N ILE A 81 2.59 4.97 9.20
CA ILE A 81 3.40 5.28 8.00
C ILE A 81 4.88 5.03 8.28
N LYS A 82 5.42 5.57 9.39
CA LYS A 82 6.83 5.39 9.77
C LYS A 82 7.18 3.91 9.99
N ARG A 83 6.40 3.21 10.81
CA ARG A 83 6.63 1.77 11.11
C ARG A 83 6.59 0.93 9.84
N TYR A 84 5.55 1.10 9.01
CA TYR A 84 5.43 0.33 7.79
C TYR A 84 6.53 0.66 6.78
N ALA A 85 6.91 1.94 6.65
CA ALA A 85 8.00 2.34 5.79
C ALA A 85 9.31 1.66 6.20
N GLU A 86 9.70 1.73 7.47
CA GLU A 86 10.92 1.12 7.99
C GLU A 86 10.92 -0.40 7.77
N ASP A 87 9.87 -1.09 8.22
CA ASP A 87 9.80 -2.55 8.15
C ASP A 87 9.78 -3.06 6.71
N SER A 88 9.00 -2.42 5.83
CA SER A 88 8.92 -2.83 4.43
C SER A 88 10.21 -2.54 3.65
N GLN A 89 11.00 -1.53 4.05
CA GLN A 89 12.33 -1.29 3.50
C GLN A 89 13.28 -2.44 3.88
N LYS A 90 13.37 -2.79 5.16
CA LYS A 90 14.21 -3.90 5.65
C LYS A 90 13.84 -5.23 4.98
N ARG A 91 12.54 -5.49 4.79
CA ARG A 91 12.07 -6.65 4.01
C ARG A 91 12.56 -6.61 2.56
N THR A 92 12.51 -5.45 1.91
CA THR A 92 13.00 -5.27 0.52
C THR A 92 14.50 -5.57 0.43
N GLU A 93 15.30 -5.04 1.36
CA GLU A 93 16.74 -5.28 1.43
C GLU A 93 17.06 -6.76 1.67
N ALA A 94 16.33 -7.41 2.58
CA ALA A 94 16.48 -8.84 2.83
C ALA A 94 16.16 -9.70 1.60
N LEU A 95 15.14 -9.32 0.82
CA LEU A 95 14.77 -9.99 -0.44
C LEU A 95 15.84 -9.81 -1.54
N LYS A 96 16.45 -8.62 -1.63
CA LYS A 96 17.57 -8.32 -2.56
C LYS A 96 18.78 -9.20 -2.31
N GLY A 97 18.98 -9.69 -1.09
CA GLY A 97 20.08 -10.59 -0.73
C GLY A 97 19.82 -12.08 -0.93
N LYS A 98 18.66 -12.49 -1.45
CA LYS A 98 18.35 -13.91 -1.69
C LYS A 98 18.85 -14.37 -3.06
N ASP A 99 19.11 -15.66 -3.20
CA ASP A 99 19.50 -16.31 -4.46
C ASP A 99 18.31 -17.04 -5.12
N ASN A 100 18.50 -17.52 -6.35
CA ASN A 100 17.43 -18.18 -7.11
C ASN A 100 16.91 -19.44 -6.40
N ASP A 101 17.77 -20.17 -5.70
CA ASP A 101 17.42 -21.39 -4.98
C ASP A 101 16.48 -21.06 -3.80
N TRP A 102 16.75 -20.00 -3.04
CA TRP A 102 15.86 -19.54 -1.97
C TRP A 102 14.46 -19.18 -2.47
N TRP A 103 14.36 -18.56 -3.65
CA TRP A 103 13.08 -18.19 -4.26
C TRP A 103 12.30 -19.40 -4.78
N ALA A 104 13.00 -20.40 -5.31
CA ALA A 104 12.43 -21.62 -5.85
C ALA A 104 12.02 -22.63 -4.76
N GLU A 105 12.68 -22.60 -3.60
CA GLU A 105 12.42 -23.51 -2.48
C GLU A 105 10.94 -23.47 -2.04
N GLU A 106 10.35 -24.66 -1.92
CA GLU A 106 9.02 -24.83 -1.36
C GLU A 106 9.04 -24.82 0.17
N VAL A 107 8.23 -23.96 0.75
CA VAL A 107 8.04 -23.85 2.20
C VAL A 107 6.58 -24.02 2.56
N LYS A 108 6.31 -24.25 3.85
CA LYS A 108 4.96 -24.38 4.38
C LYS A 108 4.20 -23.05 4.23
N PHE A 109 3.11 -23.09 3.47
CA PHE A 109 2.11 -22.05 3.33
C PHE A 109 0.77 -22.59 3.84
N PHE A 110 0.49 -22.36 5.13
CA PHE A 110 -0.63 -22.98 5.84
C PHE A 110 -0.62 -24.51 5.68
N GLU A 111 -1.64 -25.11 5.08
CA GLU A 111 -1.72 -26.56 4.89
C GLU A 111 -0.90 -27.05 3.69
N PHE A 112 -0.52 -26.15 2.78
CA PHE A 112 0.15 -26.49 1.52
C PHE A 112 1.64 -26.17 1.56
N ASN A 113 2.40 -26.72 0.60
CA ASN A 113 3.74 -26.25 0.29
C ASN A 113 3.70 -25.41 -0.99
N LYS A 114 4.42 -24.28 -0.98
CA LYS A 114 4.52 -23.36 -2.11
C LYS A 114 5.91 -22.74 -2.16
N SER A 115 6.38 -22.44 -3.37
CA SER A 115 7.64 -21.70 -3.54
C SER A 115 7.56 -20.33 -2.87
N ARG A 116 8.69 -19.82 -2.35
CA ARG A 116 8.73 -18.48 -1.77
C ARG A 116 8.34 -17.40 -2.79
N ALA A 117 8.70 -17.58 -4.07
CA ALA A 117 8.24 -16.72 -5.16
C ALA A 117 6.69 -16.65 -5.26
N TRP A 118 6.01 -17.79 -5.13
CA TRP A 118 4.55 -17.83 -5.11
C TRP A 118 3.97 -17.12 -3.88
N ILE A 119 4.58 -17.31 -2.70
CA ILE A 119 4.13 -16.69 -1.45
C ILE A 119 4.26 -15.17 -1.52
N VAL A 120 5.39 -14.65 -2.02
CA VAL A 120 5.59 -13.20 -2.22
C VAL A 120 4.58 -12.64 -3.22
N THR A 121 4.34 -13.34 -4.34
CA THR A 121 3.31 -12.95 -5.31
C THR A 121 1.93 -12.84 -4.65
N ARG A 122 1.56 -13.81 -3.82
CA ARG A 122 0.29 -13.77 -3.06
C ARG A 122 0.25 -12.66 -2.04
N ARG A 123 1.37 -12.37 -1.38
CA ARG A 123 1.48 -11.28 -0.41
C ARG A 123 1.27 -9.92 -1.09
N ILE A 124 1.86 -9.72 -2.27
CA ILE A 124 1.65 -8.54 -3.12
C ILE A 124 0.17 -8.40 -3.49
N ALA A 125 -0.44 -9.47 -4.02
CA ALA A 125 -1.85 -9.44 -4.42
C ALA A 125 -2.79 -9.14 -3.23
N HIS A 126 -2.51 -9.71 -2.06
CA HIS A 126 -3.28 -9.45 -0.84
C HIS A 126 -3.12 -8.00 -0.36
N THR A 127 -1.90 -7.42 -0.45
CA THR A 127 -1.67 -6.00 -0.18
C THR A 127 -2.48 -5.11 -1.14
N ALA A 128 -2.43 -5.40 -2.45
CA ALA A 128 -3.18 -4.65 -3.46
C ALA A 128 -4.71 -4.74 -3.23
N HIS A 129 -5.22 -5.92 -2.86
CA HIS A 129 -6.63 -6.13 -2.52
C HIS A 129 -7.09 -5.22 -1.38
N HIS A 130 -6.35 -5.18 -0.26
CA HIS A 130 -6.71 -4.33 0.87
C HIS A 130 -6.46 -2.84 0.61
N ARG A 131 -5.48 -2.49 -0.22
CA ARG A 131 -5.34 -1.10 -0.69
C ARG A 131 -6.56 -0.67 -1.49
N GLY A 132 -7.10 -1.53 -2.37
CA GLY A 132 -8.32 -1.23 -3.13
C GLY A 132 -9.55 -0.98 -2.23
N GLN A 133 -9.65 -1.68 -1.10
CA GLN A 133 -10.70 -1.40 -0.11
C GLN A 133 -10.52 -0.01 0.54
N GLN A 134 -9.27 0.35 0.85
CA GLN A 134 -8.93 1.65 1.44
C GLN A 134 -9.15 2.82 0.46
N THR A 135 -8.83 2.66 -0.83
CA THR A 135 -9.08 3.70 -1.83
C THR A 135 -10.57 3.96 -2.03
N MET A 136 -11.41 2.92 -1.94
CA MET A 136 -12.86 3.12 -1.93
C MET A 136 -13.33 3.86 -0.67
N LEU A 137 -12.77 3.54 0.50
CA LEU A 137 -13.07 4.27 1.73
C LEU A 137 -12.68 5.75 1.64
N LEU A 138 -11.50 6.07 1.08
CA LEU A 138 -11.11 7.46 0.80
C LEU A 138 -12.15 8.19 -0.05
N ARG A 139 -12.67 7.55 -1.12
CA ARG A 139 -13.73 8.13 -1.94
C ARG A 139 -15.00 8.41 -1.14
N MET A 140 -15.42 7.47 -0.29
CA MET A 140 -16.61 7.63 0.55
C MET A 140 -16.46 8.78 1.56
N LEU A 141 -15.24 9.04 2.02
CA LEU A 141 -14.90 10.12 2.94
C LEU A 141 -14.66 11.47 2.23
N GLY A 142 -14.79 11.52 0.90
CA GLY A 142 -14.54 12.72 0.11
C GLY A 142 -13.07 13.16 0.13
N ARG A 143 -12.14 12.23 0.33
CA ARG A 143 -10.70 12.47 0.22
C ARG A 143 -10.25 12.31 -1.24
N ASP A 144 -9.15 12.99 -1.56
CA ASP A 144 -8.45 12.84 -2.82
C ASP A 144 -7.97 11.40 -3.03
N ILE A 145 -7.80 10.98 -4.29
CA ILE A 145 -7.21 9.70 -4.65
C ILE A 145 -6.12 9.92 -5.71
N TYR A 146 -4.88 9.77 -5.28
CA TYR A 146 -3.70 9.82 -6.14
C TYR A 146 -3.55 8.55 -7.00
N SER A 147 -2.68 8.62 -8.00
CA SER A 147 -2.38 7.49 -8.87
C SER A 147 -1.86 6.26 -8.11
N THR A 148 -2.27 5.07 -8.58
CA THR A 148 -1.78 3.77 -8.05
C THR A 148 -1.06 2.96 -9.13
N TYR A 149 -1.75 2.65 -10.24
CA TYR A 149 -1.17 1.97 -11.43
C TYR A 149 -1.34 2.81 -12.71
N GLY A 150 -1.77 4.05 -12.55
CA GLY A 150 -2.19 4.94 -13.62
C GLY A 150 -3.03 6.08 -13.07
N PRO A 151 -3.60 6.92 -13.94
CA PRO A 151 -4.44 8.03 -13.53
C PRO A 151 -5.70 7.57 -12.79
N THR A 152 -6.26 8.48 -12.01
CA THR A 152 -7.56 8.33 -11.35
C THR A 152 -8.48 9.45 -11.82
N ALA A 153 -9.75 9.44 -11.39
CA ALA A 153 -10.62 10.58 -11.61
C ALA A 153 -9.95 11.88 -11.15
N ASP A 154 -9.31 11.92 -9.99
CA ASP A 154 -8.76 13.16 -9.44
C ASP A 154 -7.47 13.63 -10.16
N THR A 155 -6.85 12.80 -11.00
CA THR A 155 -5.63 13.15 -11.75
C THR A 155 -5.89 13.54 -13.22
N GLY A 156 -7.12 13.97 -13.53
CA GLY A 156 -7.54 14.39 -14.88
C GLY A 156 -8.41 13.36 -15.60
N GLY A 157 -8.92 12.34 -14.90
CA GLY A 157 -9.79 11.32 -15.46
C GLY A 157 -9.03 10.13 -16.05
N LEU A 158 -9.33 9.79 -17.30
CA LEU A 158 -8.82 8.58 -17.94
C LEU A 158 -7.55 8.83 -18.77
N GLN A 159 -6.70 7.80 -18.89
CA GLN A 159 -5.48 7.85 -19.70
C GLN A 159 -5.71 8.23 -21.18
N PRO A 160 -6.78 7.78 -21.87
CA PRO A 160 -7.11 8.25 -23.23
C PRO A 160 -7.38 9.75 -23.34
N ASN A 161 -7.64 10.43 -22.22
CA ASN A 161 -7.86 11.87 -22.15
C ASN A 161 -6.60 12.62 -21.70
N ASN A 162 -5.43 11.99 -21.79
CA ASN A 162 -4.14 12.51 -21.33
C ASN A 162 -4.09 12.84 -19.82
N ALA A 163 -4.88 12.13 -19.02
CA ALA A 163 -4.81 12.23 -17.56
C ALA A 163 -3.41 11.83 -17.06
N LEU A 164 -2.95 12.54 -16.03
CA LEU A 164 -1.59 12.42 -15.53
C LEU A 164 -1.48 11.31 -14.48
N THR A 165 -0.30 10.69 -14.39
CA THR A 165 0.07 9.86 -13.24
C THR A 165 0.67 10.77 -12.17
N ILE A 166 -0.07 11.03 -11.09
CA ILE A 166 0.35 11.94 -10.01
C ILE A 166 0.38 11.17 -8.70
N TYR A 167 1.55 11.13 -8.07
CA TYR A 167 1.75 10.59 -6.72
C TYR A 167 1.81 11.74 -5.71
N PRO A 168 1.41 11.52 -4.44
CA PRO A 168 1.32 12.62 -3.48
C PRO A 168 2.69 13.21 -3.13
N TYR A 169 3.76 12.41 -3.21
CA TYR A 169 5.13 12.79 -2.89
C TYR A 169 6.11 12.15 -3.88
N SER A 170 7.32 12.71 -3.99
CA SER A 170 8.40 12.18 -4.85
C SER A 170 8.96 10.84 -4.36
N ASP A 171 9.04 10.68 -3.03
CA ASP A 171 9.64 9.54 -2.35
C ASP A 171 9.12 9.44 -0.91
N ILE A 172 9.45 8.34 -0.23
CA ILE A 172 8.98 8.03 1.12
C ILE A 172 9.58 8.98 2.16
N ASP A 173 10.84 9.37 2.02
CA ASP A 173 11.51 10.25 2.99
C ASP A 173 10.88 11.65 2.99
N THR A 174 10.61 12.17 1.79
CA THR A 174 9.87 13.41 1.58
C THR A 174 8.46 13.30 2.14
N MET A 175 7.73 12.20 1.85
CA MET A 175 6.41 11.96 2.44
C MET A 175 6.43 12.04 3.97
N ILE A 176 7.31 11.30 4.64
CA ILE A 176 7.38 11.27 6.10
C ILE A 176 7.72 12.65 6.65
N LYS A 177 8.74 13.32 6.10
CA LYS A 177 9.17 14.64 6.54
C LYS A 177 8.02 15.65 6.47
N GLU A 178 7.31 15.68 5.34
CA GLU A 178 6.25 16.64 5.07
C GLU A 178 4.97 16.35 5.85
N GLU A 179 4.60 15.07 6.03
CA GLU A 179 3.46 14.64 6.85
C GLU A 179 3.65 14.91 8.34
N VAL A 180 4.89 14.84 8.84
CA VAL A 180 5.23 15.26 10.21
C VAL A 180 5.11 16.78 10.37
N ALA A 181 5.52 17.55 9.37
CA ALA A 181 5.57 19.01 9.46
C ALA A 181 4.19 19.69 9.35
N SER A 182 3.34 19.27 8.40
CA SER A 182 1.99 19.85 8.23
C SER A 182 1.06 19.10 7.25
N GLY A 183 1.56 18.14 6.45
CA GLY A 183 0.76 17.37 5.49
C GLY A 183 0.26 18.14 4.25
N ASN A 184 0.61 19.43 4.10
CA ASN A 184 0.06 20.33 3.08
C ASN A 184 0.86 20.43 1.77
N SER A 185 1.91 19.64 1.60
CA SER A 185 2.82 19.71 0.43
C SER A 185 2.62 18.59 -0.59
N LYS A 186 1.46 17.92 -0.56
CA LYS A 186 1.13 16.93 -1.58
C LYS A 186 1.06 17.57 -2.97
N ALA A 187 1.42 16.80 -3.99
CA ALA A 187 1.29 17.23 -5.37
C ALA A 187 -0.15 17.67 -5.68
N PRO A 188 -0.36 18.83 -6.35
CA PRO A 188 -1.70 19.30 -6.65
C PRO A 188 -2.41 18.35 -7.63
N LEU A 189 -3.72 18.17 -7.44
CA LEU A 189 -4.57 17.36 -8.29
C LEU A 189 -5.44 18.24 -9.19
N PRO A 190 -5.49 17.97 -10.52
CA PRO A 190 -6.32 18.74 -11.46
C PRO A 190 -7.82 18.42 -11.37
N GLY A 191 -8.22 17.38 -10.63
CA GLY A 191 -9.61 16.95 -10.48
C GLY A 191 -10.10 16.07 -11.64
N PRO A 192 -11.43 15.83 -11.74
CA PRO A 192 -12.07 14.85 -12.65
C PRO A 192 -11.85 15.05 -14.16
N GLY A 193 -11.32 16.19 -14.59
CA GLY A 193 -11.35 16.61 -16.00
C GLY A 193 -12.78 16.89 -16.48
N GLU A 194 -12.93 17.17 -17.79
CA GLU A 194 -14.23 17.51 -18.40
C GLU A 194 -15.01 16.30 -18.92
N LYS A 195 -14.34 15.17 -19.12
CA LYS A 195 -14.92 13.97 -19.75
C LYS A 195 -15.41 12.95 -18.72
N PRO A 196 -16.39 12.11 -19.08
CA PRO A 196 -16.84 11.02 -18.22
C PRO A 196 -15.71 10.07 -17.78
N CYS A 197 -15.80 9.56 -16.56
CA CYS A 197 -14.92 8.49 -16.04
C CYS A 197 -15.33 7.12 -16.61
N THR A 198 -15.42 6.98 -17.93
CA THR A 198 -15.69 5.70 -18.60
C THR A 198 -14.97 5.58 -19.94
N GLU A 199 -14.49 4.38 -20.25
CA GLU A 199 -13.88 4.02 -21.53
C GLU A 199 -14.94 3.76 -22.63
N ARG A 200 -16.24 3.87 -22.29
CA ARG A 200 -17.31 3.76 -23.27
C ARG A 200 -17.23 4.91 -24.27
N PRO A 201 -17.41 4.65 -25.57
CA PRO A 201 -17.58 5.72 -26.54
C PRO A 201 -18.84 6.54 -26.20
N GLU A 202 -18.79 7.84 -26.52
CA GLU A 202 -19.96 8.72 -26.53
C GLU A 202 -20.96 8.31 -27.62
#